data_AF-A0A1Q8YI97-F1
#
_entry.id   AF-A0A1Q8YI97-F1
#
_cell.length_a   1.000
_cell.length_b   1.000
_cell.length_c   1.000
_cell.angle_alpha   90.00
_cell.angle_beta   90.00
_cell.angle_gamma   90.00
#
_symmetry.space_group_name_H-M   'P 1'
#
loop_
_entity.id
_entity.type
_entity.pdbx_description
1 polymer ?
#
loop_
_entity_poly.entity_id
_entity_poly.type
_entity_poly.pdbx_seq_one_letter_code
_entity_poly.pdbx_strand_id
1 'polypeptide(L)'
;MKCPVCGAAELIHDTRDLPYTYKGETILIAAVTGDFCPACAESILDAAQSDRVMREMRDFSKQVNAAIVDPGFITSVRKKLSLDQREAAEIFGGGVNAFSRYENGKTKPPLALVKLLKVLERHPDLLDEVRAA
;
A
#
# COMPACT_ATOMS: atom_id res chain seq x y z
N MET A 1 -4.62 16.76 -29.26
CA MET A 1 -6.09 16.84 -29.03
C MET A 1 -6.38 17.80 -27.88
N LYS A 2 -7.58 18.38 -27.78
CA LYS A 2 -7.96 19.17 -26.59
C LYS A 2 -8.04 18.28 -25.36
N CYS A 3 -7.69 18.83 -24.20
CA CYS A 3 -7.80 18.13 -22.92
C CYS A 3 -9.26 17.69 -22.69
N PRO A 4 -9.51 16.39 -22.44
CA PRO A 4 -10.87 15.88 -22.22
C PRO A 4 -11.45 16.28 -20.86
N VAL A 5 -10.62 16.73 -19.92
CA VAL A 5 -11.05 17.10 -18.56
C VAL A 5 -11.48 18.55 -18.47
N CYS A 6 -10.69 19.50 -19.00
CA CYS A 6 -11.01 20.93 -18.91
C CYS A 6 -11.39 21.59 -20.24
N GLY A 7 -11.07 20.98 -21.39
CA GLY A 7 -11.30 21.55 -22.72
C GLY A 7 -10.52 22.84 -23.05
N ALA A 8 -9.73 23.37 -22.10
CA ALA A 8 -9.16 24.71 -22.17
C ALA A 8 -7.87 24.81 -23.00
N ALA A 9 -7.10 23.72 -23.10
CA ALA A 9 -5.83 23.69 -23.82
C ALA A 9 -5.67 22.40 -24.62
N GLU A 10 -4.81 22.46 -25.64
CA GLU A 10 -4.30 21.26 -26.29
C GLU A 10 -3.32 20.53 -25.37
N LEU A 11 -3.35 19.20 -25.44
CA LEU A 11 -2.39 18.38 -24.73
C LEU A 11 -1.03 18.45 -25.42
N ILE A 12 0.02 18.52 -24.61
CA ILE A 12 1.42 18.58 -25.05
C ILE A 12 2.07 17.24 -24.73
N HIS A 13 2.56 16.57 -25.76
CA HIS A 13 3.35 15.35 -25.59
C HIS A 13 4.72 15.71 -24.99
N ASP A 14 5.05 15.12 -23.85
CA ASP A 14 6.22 15.50 -23.06
C ASP A 14 6.67 14.36 -22.14
N THR A 15 7.84 14.51 -21.51
CA THR A 15 8.32 13.62 -20.44
C THR A 15 8.69 14.44 -19.22
N ARG A 16 8.08 14.12 -18.07
CA ARG A 16 8.29 14.85 -16.81
C ARG A 16 8.23 13.93 -15.60
N ASP A 17 8.77 14.41 -14.50
CA ASP A 17 8.60 13.75 -13.21
C ASP A 17 7.22 14.09 -12.63
N LEU A 18 6.52 13.08 -12.09
CA LEU A 18 5.20 13.26 -11.50
C LEU A 18 5.23 12.99 -9.99
N PRO A 19 4.78 13.95 -9.15
CA PRO A 19 4.66 13.70 -7.72
C PRO A 19 3.50 12.74 -7.44
N TYR A 20 3.74 11.78 -6.54
CA TYR A 20 2.71 10.91 -6.00
C TYR A 20 2.77 10.90 -4.48
N THR A 21 1.67 11.27 -3.84
CA THR A 21 1.53 11.31 -2.39
C THR A 21 0.65 10.16 -1.89
N TYR A 22 1.14 9.42 -0.91
CA TYR A 22 0.40 8.35 -0.23
C TYR A 22 0.60 8.45 1.28
N LYS A 23 -0.49 8.63 2.03
CA LYS A 23 -0.49 8.77 3.50
C LYS A 23 0.48 9.82 4.05
N GLY A 24 0.63 10.94 3.33
CA GLY A 24 1.50 12.05 3.71
C GLY A 24 2.95 11.93 3.22
N GLU A 25 3.36 10.74 2.75
CA GLU A 25 4.67 10.52 2.13
C GLU A 25 4.58 10.79 0.63
N THR A 26 5.62 11.38 0.04
CA THR A 26 5.64 11.74 -1.40
C THR A 26 6.88 11.20 -2.09
N ILE A 27 6.69 10.68 -3.31
CA ILE A 27 7.76 10.35 -4.26
C ILE A 27 7.59 11.13 -5.55
N LEU A 28 8.69 11.21 -6.32
CA LEU A 28 8.67 11.61 -7.72
C LEU A 28 8.80 10.35 -8.58
N ILE A 29 7.76 10.07 -9.37
CA ILE A 29 7.81 9.03 -10.39
C ILE A 29 8.55 9.63 -11.59
N ALA A 30 9.75 9.15 -11.83
CA ALA A 30 10.65 9.74 -12.81
C ALA A 30 10.21 9.47 -14.26
N ALA A 31 10.49 10.44 -15.12
CA ALA A 31 10.43 10.33 -16.57
C ALA A 31 9.12 9.71 -17.09
N VAL A 32 7.98 10.25 -16.65
CA VAL A 32 6.65 9.86 -17.15
C VAL A 32 6.39 10.55 -18.48
N THR A 33 6.27 9.75 -19.54
CA THR A 33 5.98 10.21 -20.89
C THR A 33 4.48 10.11 -21.16
N GLY A 34 3.91 11.16 -21.72
CA GLY A 34 2.49 11.20 -22.05
C GLY A 34 2.05 12.56 -22.55
N ASP A 35 0.74 12.72 -22.65
CA ASP A 35 0.10 13.94 -23.11
C ASP A 35 -0.40 14.74 -21.91
N PHE A 36 0.15 15.94 -21.71
CA PHE A 36 -0.11 16.75 -20.52
C PHE A 36 -0.87 18.03 -20.84
N CYS A 37 -1.87 18.35 -20.02
CA CYS A 37 -2.59 19.60 -20.12
C CYS A 37 -1.87 20.71 -19.34
N PRO A 38 -1.45 21.81 -20.00
CA PRO A 38 -0.81 22.93 -19.30
C PRO A 38 -1.79 23.75 -18.46
N ALA A 39 -3.11 23.60 -18.64
CA ALA A 39 -4.12 24.39 -17.95
C ALA A 39 -4.58 23.78 -16.62
N CYS A 40 -4.73 22.45 -16.55
CA CYS A 40 -5.27 21.77 -15.36
C CYS A 40 -4.38 20.63 -14.82
N ALA A 41 -3.18 20.45 -15.39
CA ALA A 41 -2.23 19.40 -15.02
C ALA A 41 -2.71 17.94 -15.26
N GLU A 42 -3.79 17.74 -16.01
CA GLU A 42 -4.23 16.41 -16.44
C GLU A 42 -3.15 15.71 -17.29
N SER A 43 -3.00 14.40 -17.12
CA SER A 43 -2.06 13.58 -17.88
C SER A 43 -2.78 12.39 -18.52
N ILE A 44 -2.60 12.19 -19.82
CA ILE A 44 -3.05 11.00 -20.54
C ILE A 44 -1.83 10.18 -20.91
N LEU A 45 -1.80 8.94 -20.42
CA LEU A 45 -0.70 8.00 -20.64
C LEU A 45 -1.16 6.87 -21.56
N ASP A 46 -0.25 6.33 -22.35
CA ASP A 46 -0.51 5.06 -23.02
C ASP A 46 -0.57 3.89 -22.02
N ALA A 47 -0.92 2.70 -22.50
CA ALA A 47 -1.05 1.52 -21.64
C ALA A 47 0.26 1.14 -20.94
N ALA A 48 1.40 1.22 -21.64
CA ALA A 48 2.70 0.81 -21.09
C ALA A 48 3.19 1.80 -20.01
N GLN A 49 3.03 3.10 -20.25
CA GLN A 49 3.32 4.17 -19.30
C GLN A 49 2.40 4.07 -18.09
N SER A 50 1.10 3.86 -18.31
CA SER A 50 0.13 3.65 -17.24
C SER A 50 0.51 2.47 -16.33
N ASP A 51 0.87 1.33 -16.92
CA ASP A 51 1.28 0.14 -16.17
C ASP A 51 2.55 0.36 -15.36
N ARG A 52 3.52 1.12 -15.90
CA ARG A 52 4.73 1.50 -15.15
C ARG A 52 4.39 2.42 -13.99
N VAL A 53 3.69 3.51 -14.23
CA VAL A 53 3.31 4.49 -13.21
C VAL A 53 2.52 3.81 -12.08
N MET A 54 1.53 2.98 -12.43
CA MET A 54 0.77 2.23 -11.43
C MET A 54 1.62 1.25 -10.62
N ARG A 55 2.69 0.68 -11.20
CA ARG A 55 3.64 -0.19 -10.48
C ARG A 55 4.44 0.61 -9.46
N GLU A 56 5.03 1.72 -9.86
CA GLU A 56 5.78 2.63 -8.98
C GLU A 56 4.90 3.11 -7.80
N MET A 57 3.64 3.50 -8.08
CA MET A 57 2.68 3.90 -7.05
C MET A 57 2.37 2.77 -6.06
N ARG A 58 2.21 1.52 -6.54
CA ARG A 58 1.95 0.35 -5.70
C ARG A 58 3.16 0.00 -4.85
N ASP A 59 4.35 0.02 -5.43
CA ASP A 59 5.60 -0.31 -4.73
C ASP A 59 5.90 0.71 -3.65
N PHE A 60 5.72 2.00 -3.95
CA PHE A 60 5.80 3.06 -2.95
C PHE A 60 4.75 2.90 -1.83
N SER A 61 3.49 2.65 -2.18
CA SER A 61 2.44 2.42 -1.19
C SER A 61 2.78 1.25 -0.26
N LYS A 62 3.38 0.18 -0.81
CA LYS A 62 3.84 -0.98 -0.04
C LYS A 62 4.98 -0.61 0.90
N GLN A 63 5.96 0.17 0.44
CA GLN A 63 7.05 0.68 1.28
C GLN A 63 6.53 1.53 2.44
N VAL A 64 5.63 2.48 2.17
CA VAL A 64 5.02 3.33 3.21
C VAL A 64 4.23 2.50 4.24
N ASN A 65 3.52 1.47 3.79
CA ASN A 65 2.78 0.58 4.69
C ASN A 65 3.71 -0.33 5.52
N ALA A 66 4.88 -0.70 4.99
CA ALA A 66 5.89 -1.52 5.67
C ALA A 66 6.74 -0.74 6.69
N ALA A 67 6.61 0.59 6.76
CA ALA A 67 7.48 1.44 7.59
C ALA A 67 7.48 1.08 9.09
N ILE A 68 6.40 0.49 9.62
CA ILE A 68 6.30 0.12 11.05
C ILE A 68 6.56 -1.38 11.30
N VAL A 69 6.38 -2.21 10.28
CA VAL A 69 6.55 -3.66 10.34
C VAL A 69 6.66 -4.23 8.94
N ASP A 70 7.60 -5.15 8.74
CA ASP A 70 7.69 -5.91 7.50
C ASP A 70 6.43 -6.80 7.33
N PRO A 71 5.72 -6.75 6.19
CA PRO A 71 4.65 -7.70 5.89
C PRO A 71 5.05 -9.18 6.06
N GLY A 72 6.33 -9.51 5.79
CA GLY A 72 6.90 -10.84 6.01
C GLY A 72 6.89 -11.26 7.48
N PHE A 73 7.13 -10.32 8.39
CA PHE A 73 7.06 -10.55 9.84
C PHE A 73 5.65 -10.93 10.30
N ILE A 74 4.61 -10.29 9.77
CA ILE A 74 3.21 -10.61 10.13
C ILE A 74 2.89 -12.06 9.72
N THR A 75 3.33 -12.44 8.52
CA THR A 75 3.16 -13.80 8.00
C THR A 75 3.88 -14.82 8.87
N SER A 76 5.13 -14.54 9.27
CA SER A 76 5.94 -15.48 10.05
C SER A 76 5.37 -15.68 11.46
N VAL A 77 4.94 -14.61 12.14
CA VAL A 77 4.33 -14.70 13.46
C VAL A 77 3.00 -15.47 13.40
N ARG A 78 2.12 -15.15 12.44
CA ARG A 78 0.85 -15.86 12.28
C ARG A 78 1.06 -17.36 12.09
N LYS A 79 2.00 -17.75 11.23
CA LYS A 79 2.34 -19.18 11.01
C LYS A 79 2.95 -19.82 12.24
N LYS A 80 3.79 -19.10 13.00
CA LYS A 80 4.36 -19.58 14.28
C LYS A 80 3.28 -19.87 15.33
N LEU A 81 2.19 -19.09 15.29
CA LEU A 81 1.01 -19.26 16.13
C LEU A 81 0.02 -20.32 15.58
N SER A 82 0.35 -20.98 14.47
CA SER A 82 -0.51 -21.97 13.80
C SER A 82 -1.90 -21.46 13.43
N LEU A 83 -1.99 -20.18 13.03
CA LEU A 83 -3.25 -19.56 12.61
C LEU A 83 -3.33 -19.42 11.09
N ASP A 84 -4.52 -19.61 10.52
CA ASP A 84 -4.84 -19.09 9.20
C ASP A 84 -5.13 -17.58 9.23
N GLN A 85 -5.28 -16.95 8.05
CA GLN A 85 -5.53 -15.50 7.98
C GLN A 85 -6.89 -15.08 8.54
N ARG A 86 -7.89 -15.96 8.45
CA ARG A 86 -9.26 -15.70 8.94
C ARG A 86 -9.28 -15.80 10.47
N GLU A 87 -8.70 -16.85 11.04
CA GLU A 87 -8.56 -17.04 12.48
C GLU A 87 -7.77 -15.87 13.09
N ALA A 88 -6.69 -15.45 12.45
CA ALA A 88 -5.94 -14.27 12.89
C ALA A 88 -6.80 -13.00 12.83
N ALA A 89 -7.60 -12.80 11.78
CA ALA A 89 -8.51 -11.66 11.69
C ALA A 89 -9.64 -11.70 12.73
N GLU A 90 -10.10 -12.89 13.13
CA GLU A 90 -11.09 -13.07 14.20
C GLU A 90 -10.48 -12.75 15.57
N ILE A 91 -9.28 -13.24 15.86
CA ILE A 91 -8.58 -13.03 17.15
C ILE A 91 -8.10 -11.58 17.30
N PHE A 92 -7.45 -11.04 16.28
CA PHE A 92 -6.77 -9.74 16.36
C PHE A 92 -7.59 -8.59 15.77
N GLY A 93 -8.72 -8.89 15.13
CA GLY A 93 -9.59 -7.91 14.50
C GLY A 93 -9.11 -7.39 13.14
N GLY A 94 -9.74 -6.30 12.70
CA GLY A 94 -9.47 -5.64 11.41
C GLY A 94 -10.36 -6.12 10.24
N GLY A 95 -11.23 -7.11 10.48
CA GLY A 95 -12.13 -7.69 9.49
C GLY A 95 -11.51 -8.82 8.68
N VAL A 96 -12.35 -9.62 8.02
CA VAL A 96 -11.99 -10.91 7.39
C VAL A 96 -10.79 -10.88 6.43
N ASN A 97 -10.49 -9.73 5.82
CA ASN A 97 -9.39 -9.56 4.85
C ASN A 97 -8.18 -8.81 5.41
N ALA A 98 -8.14 -8.51 6.72
CA ALA A 98 -7.09 -7.72 7.34
C ALA A 98 -5.69 -8.32 7.14
N PHE A 99 -5.52 -9.57 7.57
CA PHE A 99 -4.22 -10.25 7.51
C PHE A 99 -3.73 -10.43 6.07
N SER A 100 -4.63 -10.75 5.13
CA SER A 100 -4.28 -10.77 3.70
C SER A 100 -3.76 -9.40 3.22
N ARG A 101 -4.38 -8.28 3.63
CA ARG A 101 -3.92 -6.94 3.23
C ARG A 101 -2.63 -6.53 3.93
N TYR A 102 -2.45 -6.89 5.20
CA TYR A 102 -1.24 -6.59 5.96
C TYR A 102 -0.04 -7.37 5.43
N GLU A 103 -0.19 -8.69 5.21
CA GLU A 103 0.87 -9.58 4.69
C GLU A 103 1.29 -9.24 3.25
N ASN A 104 0.39 -8.62 2.48
CA ASN A 104 0.71 -8.12 1.14
C ASN A 104 1.16 -6.65 1.13
N GLY A 105 1.25 -5.98 2.29
CA GLY A 105 1.60 -4.57 2.41
C GLY A 105 0.61 -3.62 1.73
N LYS A 106 -0.61 -4.08 1.44
CA LYS A 106 -1.70 -3.27 0.85
C LYS A 106 -2.28 -2.28 1.86
N THR A 107 -2.04 -2.50 3.15
CA THR A 107 -2.53 -1.63 4.23
C THR A 107 -1.58 -1.68 5.41
N LYS A 108 -1.37 -0.51 6.02
CA LYS A 108 -0.63 -0.36 7.28
C LYS A 108 -1.45 -0.97 8.43
N PRO A 109 -0.94 -1.97 9.16
CA PRO A 109 -1.61 -2.48 10.35
C PRO A 109 -1.63 -1.44 11.47
N PRO A 110 -2.57 -1.52 12.42
CA PRO A 110 -2.55 -0.68 13.63
C PRO A 110 -1.26 -0.90 14.44
N LEU A 111 -0.72 0.16 15.05
CA LEU A 111 0.49 0.06 15.87
C LEU A 111 0.33 -0.91 17.05
N ALA A 112 -0.86 -0.94 17.65
CA ALA A 112 -1.18 -1.86 18.75
C ALA A 112 -1.05 -3.32 18.31
N LEU A 113 -1.59 -3.66 17.13
CA LEU A 113 -1.46 -5.00 16.54
C LEU A 113 0.00 -5.38 16.33
N VAL A 114 0.81 -4.48 15.77
CA VAL A 114 2.25 -4.73 15.56
C VAL A 114 2.97 -5.01 16.88
N LYS A 115 2.68 -4.24 17.92
CA LYS A 115 3.27 -4.45 19.25
C LYS A 115 2.86 -5.80 19.84
N LEU A 116 1.58 -6.16 19.73
CA LEU A 116 1.07 -7.44 20.21
C LEU A 116 1.72 -8.62 19.47
N LEU A 117 1.82 -8.56 18.14
CA LEU A 117 2.50 -9.58 17.35
C LEU A 117 3.98 -9.72 17.72
N LYS A 118 4.67 -8.63 18.08
CA LYS A 118 6.05 -8.68 18.59
C LYS A 118 6.17 -9.35 19.97
N VAL A 119 5.15 -9.22 20.81
CA VAL A 119 5.10 -9.93 22.10
C VAL A 119 4.85 -11.42 21.86
N LEU A 120 3.84 -11.77 21.06
CA LEU A 120 3.48 -13.15 20.73
C LEU A 120 4.54 -13.88 19.91
N GLU A 121 5.35 -13.14 19.15
CA GLU A 121 6.53 -13.72 18.50
C GLU A 121 7.51 -14.30 19.52
N ARG A 122 7.70 -13.64 20.67
CA ARG A 122 8.63 -14.09 21.73
C ARG A 122 7.97 -15.04 22.73
N HIS A 123 6.67 -14.87 22.95
CA HIS A 123 5.87 -15.60 23.94
C HIS A 123 4.60 -16.15 23.27
N PRO A 124 4.72 -17.17 22.41
CA PRO A 124 3.57 -17.72 21.68
C PRO A 124 2.54 -18.39 22.59
N ASP A 125 2.95 -18.80 23.79
CA ASP A 125 2.10 -19.33 24.86
C ASP A 125 1.04 -18.33 25.35
N LEU A 126 1.27 -17.02 25.21
CA LEU A 126 0.30 -15.98 25.58
C LEU A 126 -0.86 -15.83 24.59
N LEU A 127 -0.88 -16.59 23.48
CA LEU A 127 -1.98 -16.52 22.51
C LEU A 127 -3.33 -16.88 23.14
N ASP A 128 -3.33 -17.85 24.06
CA ASP A 128 -4.58 -18.30 24.70
C ASP A 128 -5.15 -17.22 25.64
N GLU A 129 -4.31 -16.37 26.22
CA GLU A 129 -4.79 -15.20 26.98
C GLU A 129 -5.47 -14.17 26.05
N VAL A 130 -4.92 -13.96 24.85
CA VAL A 130 -5.51 -13.04 23.86
C VAL A 130 -6.85 -13.57 23.34
N ARG A 131 -6.99 -14.89 23.17
CA ARG A 131 -8.25 -15.52 22.74
C ARG A 131 -9.36 -15.43 23.78
N ALA A 132 -9.00 -15.36 25.05
CA ALA A 132 -9.95 -15.33 26.16
C ALA A 132 -10.44 -13.92 26.51
N ALA A 133 -9.78 -12.88 26.02
CA ALA A 133 -10.11 -11.47 26.25
C ALA A 133 -11.27 -10.99 25.36
#